data_AF-A0A442K319-F1
#
_entry.id   AF-A0A442K319-F1
#
_cell.length_a   1.000
_cell.length_b   1.000
_cell.length_c   1.000
_cell.angle_alpha   90.00
_cell.angle_beta   90.00
_cell.angle_gamma   90.00
#
_symmetry.space_group_name_H-M   'P 1'
#
loop_
_entity.id
_entity.type
_entity.pdbx_description
1 polymer ?
#
loop_
_entity_poly.entity_id
_entity_poly.type
_entity_poly.pdbx_seq_one_letter_code
_entity_poly.pdbx_strand_id
1 'polypeptide(L)'
;MNKRIDTVTLWRPVGPKELKLIEKSGMRPPRLPEQPIFYPVLSEAYAVQIARDWNVPASGSGFVTRFDVLKSFLDRYQVEHAGSKAHLEYWIPAEDLPEFNRAIVGVIEVTAAFGTDATLPANAE
;
A
#
# COMPACT_ATOMS: atom_id res chain seq x y z
N MET A 1 -27.83 -13.90 -5.81
CA MET A 1 -26.70 -13.92 -6.77
C MET A 1 -25.51 -13.28 -6.07
N ASN A 2 -24.60 -14.06 -5.47
CA ASN A 2 -23.39 -13.48 -4.88
C ASN A 2 -22.49 -13.04 -6.02
N LYS A 3 -22.52 -11.74 -6.38
CA LYS A 3 -21.47 -11.15 -7.21
C LYS A 3 -20.16 -11.44 -6.48
N ARG A 4 -19.31 -12.30 -7.03
CA ARG A 4 -17.90 -12.32 -6.63
C ARG A 4 -17.38 -10.92 -6.91
N ILE A 5 -16.91 -10.26 -5.87
CA ILE A 5 -16.25 -8.98 -6.02
C ILE A 5 -14.86 -9.31 -6.55
N ASP A 6 -14.60 -8.98 -7.81
CA ASP A 6 -13.27 -9.20 -8.39
C ASP A 6 -12.32 -8.14 -7.84
N THR A 7 -11.38 -8.58 -7.01
CA THR A 7 -10.36 -7.74 -6.39
C THR A 7 -8.96 -8.14 -6.84
N VAL A 8 -8.02 -7.20 -6.74
CA VAL A 8 -6.59 -7.42 -6.86
C VAL A 8 -5.96 -7.03 -5.53
N THR A 9 -5.17 -7.93 -4.95
CA THR A 9 -4.39 -7.65 -3.75
C THR A 9 -3.17 -6.83 -4.12
N LEU A 10 -2.96 -5.75 -3.41
CA LEU A 10 -1.84 -4.84 -3.58
C LEU A 10 -1.17 -4.58 -2.23
N TRP A 11 0.09 -4.16 -2.30
CA TRP A 11 0.89 -3.83 -1.14
C TRP A 11 1.43 -2.42 -1.25
N ARG A 12 1.70 -1.79 -0.11
CA ARG A 12 2.42 -0.52 -0.06
C ARG A 12 3.41 -0.50 1.09
N PRO A 13 4.70 -0.31 0.80
CA PRO A 13 5.68 -0.04 1.84
C PRO A 13 5.47 1.39 2.37
N VAL A 14 5.42 1.56 3.68
CA VAL A 14 5.24 2.86 4.34
C VAL A 14 6.25 3.05 5.46
N GLY A 15 6.59 4.31 5.73
CA GLY A 15 7.38 4.67 6.90
C GLY A 15 6.50 4.86 8.16
N PRO A 16 7.10 5.01 9.35
CA PRO A 16 6.38 5.16 10.62
C PRO A 16 5.47 6.39 10.68
N LYS A 17 5.85 7.50 10.05
CA LYS A 17 5.02 8.72 10.00
C LYS A 17 3.76 8.49 9.16
N GLU A 18 3.91 7.83 8.03
CA GLU A 18 2.81 7.54 7.12
C GLU A 18 1.85 6.50 7.70
N LEU A 19 2.37 5.43 8.31
CA LEU A 19 1.54 4.45 9.00
C LEU A 19 0.63 5.11 10.04
N LYS A 20 1.17 6.03 10.87
CA LYS A 20 0.37 6.78 11.85
C LYS A 20 -0.74 7.62 11.22
N LEU A 21 -0.53 8.14 10.01
CA LEU A 21 -1.58 8.89 9.31
C LEU A 21 -2.66 7.94 8.76
N ILE A 22 -2.26 6.78 8.25
CA ILE A 22 -3.17 5.71 7.81
C ILE A 22 -4.01 5.19 8.99
N GLU A 23 -3.41 5.01 10.16
CA GLU A 23 -4.14 4.59 11.38
C GLU A 23 -5.15 5.66 11.80
N LYS A 24 -4.74 6.94 11.82
CA LYS A 24 -5.61 8.07 12.19
C LYS A 24 -6.78 8.30 11.22
N SER A 25 -6.65 7.88 9.97
CA SER A 25 -7.72 7.99 8.96
C SER A 25 -8.66 6.79 8.94
N GLY A 26 -8.52 5.85 9.88
CA GLY A 26 -9.31 4.62 9.91
C GLY A 26 -8.84 3.59 8.87
N MET A 27 -7.52 3.43 8.73
CA MET A 27 -6.87 2.50 7.80
C MET A 27 -7.15 2.84 6.33
N ARG A 28 -7.03 4.12 5.96
CA ARG A 28 -7.17 4.58 4.56
C ARG A 28 -6.02 5.51 4.15
N PRO A 29 -5.38 5.32 2.99
CA PRO A 29 -4.29 6.17 2.54
C PRO A 29 -4.71 7.63 2.52
N PRO A 30 -4.06 8.49 3.31
CA PRO A 30 -4.32 9.93 3.27
C PRO A 30 -3.73 10.50 1.98
N ARG A 31 -4.35 11.58 1.47
CA ARG A 31 -3.74 12.36 0.40
C ARG A 31 -2.54 13.12 0.97
N LEU A 32 -1.37 12.90 0.40
CA LEU A 32 -0.15 13.64 0.73
C LEU A 32 0.11 14.66 -0.39
N PRO A 33 0.00 15.98 -0.13
CA PRO A 33 0.13 17.00 -1.18
C PRO A 33 1.46 16.98 -1.92
N GLU A 34 2.51 16.51 -1.26
CA GLU A 34 3.87 16.36 -1.78
C GLU A 34 4.06 15.12 -2.66
N GLN A 35 3.12 14.17 -2.64
CA GLN A 35 3.15 12.96 -3.46
C GLN A 35 2.15 13.09 -4.61
N PRO A 36 2.60 13.40 -5.84
CA PRO A 36 1.71 13.58 -6.99
C PRO A 36 1.06 12.26 -7.44
N ILE A 37 1.69 11.13 -7.10
CA ILE A 37 1.21 9.78 -7.42
C ILE A 37 1.21 8.91 -6.17
N PHE A 38 0.23 8.00 -6.12
CA PHE A 38 0.12 6.90 -5.19
C PHE A 38 0.49 5.61 -5.92
N TYR A 39 1.52 4.91 -5.44
CA TYR A 39 2.10 3.77 -6.13
C TYR A 39 2.06 2.48 -5.30
N PRO A 40 0.94 1.73 -5.35
CA PRO A 40 0.88 0.41 -4.74
C PRO A 40 1.59 -0.62 -5.64
N VAL A 41 2.28 -1.56 -5.02
CA VAL A 41 3.01 -2.63 -5.70
C VAL A 41 2.19 -3.91 -5.78
N LEU A 42 2.48 -4.74 -6.78
CA LEU A 42 1.73 -5.98 -7.05
C LEU A 42 2.29 -7.22 -6.32
N SER A 43 3.34 -7.07 -5.50
CA SER A 43 3.86 -8.19 -4.72
C SER A 43 4.33 -7.78 -3.32
N GLU A 44 4.04 -8.64 -2.35
CA GLU A 44 4.50 -8.48 -0.98
C GLU A 44 6.03 -8.48 -0.88
N ALA A 45 6.69 -9.39 -1.61
CA ALA A 45 8.14 -9.51 -1.60
C ALA A 45 8.82 -8.19 -2.03
N TYR A 46 8.25 -7.51 -3.03
CA TYR A 46 8.77 -6.21 -3.45
C TYR A 46 8.50 -5.12 -2.40
N ALA A 47 7.30 -5.09 -1.80
CA ALA A 47 7.01 -4.17 -0.70
C ALA A 47 7.94 -4.38 0.51
N VAL A 48 8.20 -5.63 0.88
CA VAL A 48 9.14 -6.01 1.94
C VAL A 48 10.55 -5.52 1.63
N GLN A 49 11.01 -5.71 0.40
CA GLN A 49 12.32 -5.23 -0.03
C GLN A 49 12.45 -3.71 0.14
N ILE A 50 11.46 -2.94 -0.34
CA ILE A 50 11.46 -1.47 -0.16
C ILE A 50 11.41 -1.10 1.32
N ALA A 51 10.52 -1.72 2.11
CA ALA A 51 10.37 -1.41 3.52
C ALA A 51 11.66 -1.66 4.31
N ARG A 52 12.32 -2.80 4.06
CA ARG A 52 13.55 -3.20 4.75
C ARG A 52 14.77 -2.40 4.27
N ASP A 53 14.96 -2.30 2.96
CA ASP A 53 16.22 -1.83 2.41
C ASP A 53 16.23 -0.30 2.26
N TRP A 54 15.06 0.33 2.13
CA TRP A 54 14.96 1.78 1.89
C TRP A 54 14.29 2.51 3.06
N ASN A 55 13.14 2.05 3.57
CA ASN A 55 12.44 2.76 4.65
C ASN A 55 13.17 2.67 6.00
N VAL A 56 13.72 1.50 6.36
CA VAL A 56 14.48 1.35 7.62
C VAL A 56 15.71 2.27 7.65
N PRO A 57 16.59 2.32 6.63
CA PRO A 57 17.71 3.27 6.65
C PRO A 57 17.27 4.74 6.66
N ALA A 58 16.17 5.09 5.98
CA ALA A 58 15.71 6.47 5.87
C ALA A 58 14.96 6.99 7.12
N SER A 59 14.23 6.11 7.82
CA SER A 59 13.27 6.50 8.85
C SER A 59 13.38 5.72 10.15
N GLY A 60 14.30 4.75 10.25
CA GLY A 60 14.49 3.87 11.42
C GLY A 60 13.51 2.70 11.48
N SER A 61 12.42 2.72 10.71
CA SER A 61 11.46 1.61 10.60
C SER A 61 10.75 1.62 9.25
N GLY A 62 10.26 0.46 8.83
CA GLY A 62 9.49 0.28 7.61
C GLY A 62 8.38 -0.74 7.83
N PHE A 63 7.23 -0.52 7.20
CA PHE A 63 6.06 -1.37 7.33
C PHE A 63 5.52 -1.71 5.95
N VAL A 64 4.88 -2.86 5.83
CA VAL A 64 4.17 -3.28 4.62
C VAL A 64 2.69 -3.33 4.93
N THR A 65 1.92 -2.58 4.16
CA THR A 65 0.45 -2.64 4.20
C THR A 65 -0.07 -3.47 3.04
N ARG A 66 -1.15 -4.23 3.27
CA ARG A 66 -1.88 -5.02 2.27
C ARG A 66 -3.31 -4.52 2.17
N PHE A 67 -3.83 -4.47 0.94
CA PHE A 67 -5.23 -4.13 0.69
C PHE A 67 -5.75 -4.73 -0.61
N ASP A 68 -7.03 -5.08 -0.61
CA ASP A 68 -7.74 -5.56 -1.80
C ASP A 68 -8.48 -4.42 -2.46
N VAL A 69 -8.29 -4.25 -3.77
CA VAL A 69 -8.90 -3.17 -4.55
C VAL A 69 -9.74 -3.74 -5.66
N LEU A 70 -10.91 -3.14 -5.93
CA LEU A 70 -11.75 -3.53 -7.06
C LEU A 70 -10.97 -3.51 -8.37
N LYS A 71 -10.97 -4.65 -9.09
CA LYS A 71 -10.33 -4.76 -10.40
C LYS A 71 -10.85 -3.72 -11.39
N SER A 72 -12.15 -3.45 -11.35
CA SER A 72 -12.79 -2.45 -12.22
C SER A 72 -12.26 -1.02 -12.04
N PHE A 73 -11.73 -0.70 -10.85
CA PHE A 73 -11.05 0.58 -10.64
C PHE A 73 -9.64 0.54 -11.24
N LEU A 74 -8.91 -0.56 -11.02
CA LEU A 74 -7.53 -0.74 -11.48
C LEU A 74 -7.40 -0.88 -13.01
N ASP A 75 -8.43 -1.37 -13.71
CA ASP A 75 -8.45 -1.51 -15.17
C ASP A 75 -8.26 -0.16 -15.91
N ARG A 76 -8.35 0.98 -15.21
CA ARG A 76 -8.09 2.33 -15.73
C ARG A 76 -6.61 2.70 -15.75
N TYR A 77 -5.77 1.96 -15.05
CA TYR A 77 -4.34 2.26 -14.86
C TYR A 77 -3.49 1.14 -15.46
N GLN A 78 -2.35 1.51 -16.04
CA GLN A 78 -1.36 0.55 -16.51
C GLN A 78 -0.46 0.12 -15.35
N VAL A 79 0.02 -1.13 -15.44
CA VAL A 79 1.05 -1.64 -14.53
C VAL A 79 2.40 -1.23 -15.08
N GLU A 80 3.17 -0.54 -14.26
CA GLU A 80 4.49 -0.02 -14.57
C GLU A 80 5.58 -0.93 -13.98
N HIS A 81 6.76 -0.89 -14.59
CA HIS A 81 7.95 -1.61 -14.12
C HIS A 81 8.93 -0.65 -13.44
N ALA A 82 9.10 -0.79 -12.13
CA ALA A 82 10.10 -0.06 -11.36
C ALA A 82 11.47 -0.77 -11.38
N GLY A 83 12.16 -0.65 -12.50
CA GLY A 83 13.49 -1.23 -12.70
C GLY A 83 13.43 -2.71 -13.07
N SER A 84 13.51 -3.61 -12.09
CA SER A 84 13.54 -5.06 -12.35
C SER A 84 12.19 -5.58 -12.86
N LYS A 85 12.19 -6.65 -13.68
CA LYS A 85 10.95 -7.23 -14.25
C LYS A 85 9.90 -7.66 -13.19
N ALA A 86 10.33 -7.96 -11.97
CA ALA A 86 9.45 -8.35 -10.86
C ALA A 86 8.90 -7.16 -10.06
N HIS A 87 9.42 -5.95 -10.27
CA HIS A 87 9.00 -4.75 -9.57
C HIS A 87 7.84 -4.11 -10.34
N LEU A 88 6.65 -4.60 -10.08
CA LEU A 88 5.42 -4.12 -10.70
C LEU A 88 4.68 -3.19 -9.75
N GLU A 89 4.23 -2.05 -10.25
CA GLU A 89 3.48 -1.06 -9.49
C GLU A 89 2.43 -0.35 -10.35
N TYR A 90 1.38 0.16 -9.73
CA TYR A 90 0.45 1.08 -10.38
C TYR A 90 0.90 2.52 -10.13
N TRP A 91 0.70 3.42 -11.08
CA TRP A 91 0.86 4.86 -10.85
C TRP A 91 -0.51 5.54 -10.85
N ILE A 92 -1.08 5.73 -9.67
CA ILE A 92 -2.42 6.31 -9.51
C ILE A 92 -2.26 7.79 -9.14
N PRO A 93 -2.83 8.74 -9.90
CA PRO A 93 -2.79 10.16 -9.55
C PRO A 93 -3.33 10.42 -8.14
N ALA A 94 -2.70 11.31 -7.37
CA ALA A 94 -3.15 11.61 -6.02
C ALA A 94 -4.56 12.24 -5.95
N GLU A 95 -5.05 12.78 -7.07
CA GLU A 95 -6.44 13.25 -7.22
C GLU A 95 -7.46 12.10 -7.25
N ASP A 96 -7.06 10.91 -7.70
CA ASP A 96 -7.91 9.72 -7.76
C ASP A 96 -7.91 8.94 -6.44
N LEU A 97 -7.06 9.33 -5.47
CA LEU A 97 -6.96 8.66 -4.17
C LEU A 97 -8.29 8.56 -3.40
N PRO A 98 -9.20 9.57 -3.42
CA PRO A 98 -10.52 9.41 -2.83
C PRO A 98 -11.34 8.29 -3.48
N GLU A 99 -11.20 8.07 -4.78
CA GLU A 99 -11.86 6.97 -5.49
C GLU A 99 -11.18 5.64 -5.23
N PHE A 100 -9.84 5.63 -5.22
CA PHE A 100 -9.06 4.48 -4.77
C PHE A 100 -9.51 4.00 -3.39
N ASN A 101 -9.64 4.92 -2.43
CA ASN A 101 -10.10 4.61 -1.08
C ASN A 101 -11.51 3.99 -1.08
N ARG A 102 -12.41 4.43 -1.97
CA ARG A 102 -13.74 3.81 -2.12
C ARG A 102 -13.68 2.43 -2.78
N ALA A 103 -12.67 2.17 -3.60
CA ALA A 103 -12.44 0.90 -4.27
C ALA A 103 -11.73 -0.14 -3.39
N ILE A 104 -11.20 0.25 -2.22
CA ILE A 104 -10.67 -0.70 -1.24
C ILE A 104 -11.83 -1.52 -0.65
N VAL A 105 -11.69 -2.84 -0.71
CA VAL A 105 -12.60 -3.82 -0.15
C VAL A 105 -12.02 -4.32 1.17
N GLY A 106 -12.79 -4.23 2.25
CA GLY A 106 -12.34 -4.61 3.58
C GLY A 106 -11.49 -3.53 4.26
N VAL A 107 -10.48 -3.96 5.02
CA VAL A 107 -9.58 -3.12 5.79
C VAL A 107 -8.16 -3.23 5.27
N ILE A 108 -7.35 -2.20 5.50
CA ILE A 108 -5.91 -2.30 5.29
C ILE A 108 -5.31 -3.05 6.47
N GLU A 109 -4.42 -3.99 6.16
CA GLU A 109 -3.68 -4.77 7.14
C GLU A 109 -2.19 -4.42 7.07
N VAL A 110 -1.48 -4.51 8.19
CA VAL A 110 -0.01 -4.47 8.20
C VAL A 110 0.49 -5.90 8.22
N THR A 111 1.17 -6.35 7.16
CA THR A 111 1.63 -7.73 7.03
C THR A 111 3.09 -7.94 7.42
N ALA A 112 3.89 -6.87 7.39
CA ALA A 112 5.29 -6.92 7.83
C ALA A 112 5.73 -5.59 8.46
N ALA A 113 6.67 -5.70 9.41
CA ALA A 113 7.27 -4.58 10.11
C ALA A 113 8.78 -4.84 10.27
N PHE A 114 9.60 -3.82 10.03
CA PHE A 114 11.06 -3.88 10.05
C PHE A 114 11.64 -2.68 10.80
N GLY A 115 12.70 -2.90 11.58
CA GLY A 115 13.36 -1.86 12.37
C GLY A 115 13.19 -2.07 13.89
N THR A 116 13.93 -1.29 14.67
CA THR A 116 14.14 -1.54 16.11
C THR A 116 12.87 -1.33 16.96
N ASP A 117 11.94 -0.49 16.50
CA ASP A 117 10.67 -0.17 17.18
C ASP A 117 9.44 -0.63 16.38
N ALA A 118 9.64 -1.53 15.41
CA ALA A 118 8.59 -1.93 14.48
C ALA A 118 7.78 -3.10 15.04
N THR A 119 6.71 -2.80 15.77
CA THR A 119 5.75 -3.81 16.24
C THR A 119 4.60 -3.92 15.25
N LEU A 120 4.24 -5.15 14.86
CA LEU A 120 3.01 -5.38 14.11
C LEU A 120 1.81 -4.94 14.97
N PRO A 121 0.82 -4.22 14.42
CA PRO A 121 -0.40 -3.92 15.15
C PRO A 121 -1.08 -5.24 15.53
N ALA A 122 -1.66 -5.30 16.73
CA ALA A 122 -2.23 -6.51 17.34
C ALA A 122 -3.39 -7.17 16.57
N ASN A 123 -3.74 -6.65 15.39
CA ASN A 123 -4.87 -7.09 14.58
C ASN A 123 -4.43 -7.90 13.34
N ALA A 124 -3.19 -8.40 13.30
CA ALA A 124 -2.65 -9.22 12.21
C ALA A 124 -2.98 -10.72 12.34
N GLU A 125 -4.15 -11.05 12.90
CA GLU A 125 -4.66 -12.43 13.04
C GLU A 125 -5.48 -12.88 11.83
#